data_AF-A0A8D0Q3U4-F1
#
_entry.id   AF-A0A8D0Q3U4-F1
#
_cell.length_a   1.000
_cell.length_b   1.000
_cell.length_c   1.000
_cell.angle_alpha   90.00
_cell.angle_beta   90.00
_cell.angle_gamma   90.00
#
_symmetry.space_group_name_H-M   'P 1'
#
loop_
_entity.id
_entity.type
_entity.pdbx_description
1 polymer ?
#
loop_
_entity_poly.entity_id
_entity_poly.type
_entity_poly.pdbx_seq_one_letter_code
_entity_poly.pdbx_strand_id
1 'polypeptide(L)'
;PNLKEWLREQFCDHPLEHCEDTRLHDAAYVGDLQTLRTLLQEESYRRYGADVDVNHHLTPDLQPPFSRRLTSLVVCPLYISAAYHNLQCFKLLLQAGANPDFNCNGPVNTQGFYRGSPGCVMDAVLRHGCEAAFVSLLVEFGANLNLVKWESLGPEARGRRKVDPEALQVFKEARSVPRALLNLCRVAVRRALGKYRLHLIPSLPLPDPVKKFLLYE
;
A
#
# COMPACT_ATOMS: atom_id res chain seq x y z
N PRO A 1 30.29 -5.63 -8.78
CA PRO A 1 29.06 -6.15 -8.14
C PRO A 1 27.85 -5.26 -8.47
N ASN A 2 26.80 -5.83 -9.09
CA ASN A 2 25.55 -5.10 -9.33
C ASN A 2 24.81 -4.90 -7.98
N LEU A 3 24.16 -3.75 -7.78
CA LEU A 3 23.33 -3.47 -6.59
C LEU A 3 22.37 -4.63 -6.25
N LYS A 4 21.85 -5.31 -7.27
CA LYS A 4 20.99 -6.48 -7.12
C LYS A 4 21.69 -7.69 -6.49
N GLU A 5 22.97 -7.93 -6.81
CA GLU A 5 23.76 -9.02 -6.21
C GLU A 5 24.19 -8.68 -4.79
N TRP A 6 24.61 -7.43 -4.56
CA TRP A 6 24.95 -6.93 -3.23
C TRP A 6 23.77 -7.02 -2.25
N LEU A 7 22.55 -6.67 -2.68
CA LEU A 7 21.33 -6.80 -1.87
C LEU A 7 20.96 -8.26 -1.58
N ARG A 8 21.36 -9.20 -2.45
CA ARG A 8 21.06 -10.63 -2.31
C ARG A 8 22.00 -11.32 -1.34
N GLU A 9 23.29 -11.01 -1.42
CA GLU A 9 24.33 -11.59 -0.57
C GLU A 9 24.21 -11.16 0.90
N GLN A 10 23.72 -9.95 1.15
CA GLN A 10 23.68 -9.39 2.51
C GLN A 10 22.43 -9.74 3.32
N PHE A 11 21.31 -10.11 2.67
CA PHE A 11 19.99 -10.03 3.32
C PHE A 11 19.00 -11.15 2.94
N CYS A 12 19.43 -12.40 2.76
CA CYS A 12 18.53 -13.55 2.54
C CYS A 12 17.37 -13.58 3.56
N ASP A 13 16.13 -13.47 3.06
CA ASP A 13 14.91 -13.36 3.88
C ASP A 13 14.60 -14.68 4.61
N HIS A 14 14.20 -14.61 5.89
CA HIS A 14 13.74 -15.74 6.71
C HIS A 14 12.19 -15.81 6.75
N PRO A 15 11.57 -16.97 7.04
CA PRO A 15 10.11 -17.13 7.03
C PRO A 15 9.42 -16.27 8.07
N LEU A 16 8.31 -15.62 7.68
CA LEU A 16 7.54 -14.69 8.51
C LEU A 16 6.64 -15.44 9.51
N GLU A 17 6.80 -15.17 10.81
CA GLU A 17 5.88 -15.62 11.87
C GLU A 17 4.63 -14.71 11.96
N HIS A 18 3.53 -15.32 12.43
CA HIS A 18 2.18 -14.77 12.46
C HIS A 18 2.05 -13.55 13.39
N CYS A 19 1.47 -12.43 12.92
CA CYS A 19 1.20 -11.25 13.75
C CYS A 19 -0.31 -10.99 13.82
N GLU A 20 -0.94 -11.34 14.94
CA GLU A 20 -2.37 -11.07 15.25
C GLU A 20 -2.59 -9.70 15.94
N ASP A 21 -1.72 -8.72 15.67
CA ASP A 21 -1.76 -7.43 16.36
C ASP A 21 -2.71 -6.42 15.68
N THR A 22 -3.80 -6.05 16.36
CA THR A 22 -4.80 -5.11 15.83
C THR A 22 -4.44 -3.64 16.08
N ARG A 23 -3.40 -3.34 16.86
CA ARG A 23 -3.05 -1.96 17.27
C ARG A 23 -2.85 -1.02 16.08
N LEU A 24 -2.27 -1.52 14.98
CA LEU A 24 -2.07 -0.76 13.75
C LEU A 24 -3.41 -0.39 13.06
N HIS A 25 -4.39 -1.29 13.10
CA HIS A 25 -5.73 -1.09 12.53
C HIS A 25 -6.51 -0.06 13.35
N ASP A 26 -6.47 -0.19 14.68
CA ASP A 26 -7.13 0.73 15.60
C ASP A 26 -6.55 2.15 15.49
N ALA A 27 -5.22 2.27 15.42
CA ALA A 27 -4.56 3.56 15.20
C ALA A 27 -4.94 4.18 13.85
N ALA A 28 -5.00 3.39 12.77
CA ALA A 28 -5.42 3.86 11.45
C ALA A 28 -6.90 4.27 11.40
N TYR A 29 -7.76 3.61 12.19
CA TYR A 29 -9.18 3.92 12.34
C TYR A 29 -9.39 5.26 13.08
N VAL A 30 -8.78 5.43 14.25
CA VAL A 30 -8.92 6.65 15.06
C VAL A 30 -8.13 7.83 14.45
N GLY A 31 -7.15 7.54 13.59
CA GLY A 31 -6.26 8.56 13.03
C GLY A 31 -5.11 8.95 13.96
N ASP A 32 -4.75 8.08 14.90
CA ASP A 32 -3.67 8.30 15.85
C ASP A 32 -2.30 8.11 15.17
N LEU A 33 -1.85 9.19 14.53
CA LEU A 33 -0.57 9.25 13.83
C LEU A 33 0.62 8.94 14.74
N GLN A 34 0.56 9.37 16.00
CA GLN A 34 1.70 9.23 16.91
C GLN A 34 1.85 7.79 17.34
N THR A 35 0.75 7.12 17.69
CA THR A 35 0.75 5.68 17.97
C THR A 35 1.20 4.91 16.74
N LEU A 36 0.66 5.21 15.55
CA LEU A 36 1.06 4.55 14.31
C LEU A 36 2.57 4.70 14.03
N ARG A 37 3.12 5.90 14.25
CA ARG A 37 4.57 6.16 14.13
C ARG A 37 5.38 5.37 15.14
N THR A 38 4.97 5.32 16.40
CA THR A 38 5.66 4.58 17.45
C THR A 38 5.67 3.08 17.12
N LEU A 39 4.51 2.51 16.77
CA LEU A 39 4.37 1.10 16.40
C LEU A 39 5.32 0.76 15.23
N LEU A 40 5.30 1.55 14.14
CA LEU A 40 6.20 1.32 12.99
C LEU A 40 7.70 1.42 13.31
N GLN A 41 8.08 2.00 14.45
CA GLN A 41 9.47 2.10 14.90
C GLN A 41 9.90 0.95 15.81
N GLU A 42 8.97 0.19 16.41
CA GLU A 42 9.32 -0.93 17.29
C GLU A 42 10.07 -2.04 16.52
N GLU A 43 11.05 -2.68 17.17
CA GLU A 43 11.84 -3.76 16.54
C GLU A 43 10.98 -4.95 16.11
N SER A 44 9.90 -5.25 16.84
CA SER A 44 8.90 -6.26 16.46
C SER A 44 8.33 -5.97 15.07
N TYR A 45 7.98 -4.71 14.83
CA TYR A 45 7.42 -4.20 13.60
C TYR A 45 8.47 -3.97 12.49
N ARG A 46 9.75 -3.79 12.83
CA ARG A 46 10.85 -3.71 11.84
C ARG A 46 11.44 -5.08 11.44
N ARG A 47 11.53 -6.04 12.36
CA ARG A 47 12.15 -7.37 12.16
C ARG A 47 11.16 -8.42 11.66
N TYR A 48 9.95 -8.47 12.22
CA TYR A 48 8.90 -9.40 11.76
C TYR A 48 7.95 -8.75 10.74
N GLY A 49 8.11 -7.43 10.54
CA GLY A 49 7.19 -6.62 9.78
C GLY A 49 5.95 -6.38 10.60
N ALA A 50 5.70 -5.12 10.94
CA ALA A 50 4.36 -4.60 10.77
C ALA A 50 4.06 -4.91 9.34
N ASP A 51 3.39 -6.03 9.11
CA ASP A 51 2.81 -6.20 7.82
C ASP A 51 1.71 -5.13 7.80
N VAL A 52 2.13 -3.94 7.34
CA VAL A 52 1.21 -2.89 6.94
C VAL A 52 0.29 -3.47 5.88
N ASP A 53 0.74 -4.48 5.15
CA ASP A 53 -0.05 -5.37 4.32
C ASP A 53 -0.67 -6.50 5.14
N VAL A 54 -1.79 -7.09 4.71
CA VAL A 54 -2.36 -8.26 5.39
C VAL A 54 -1.67 -9.54 4.89
N ASN A 55 -1.00 -10.28 5.77
CA ASN A 55 -0.43 -11.61 5.51
C ASN A 55 -1.54 -12.66 5.48
N HIS A 56 -1.76 -13.32 4.34
CA HIS A 56 -2.79 -14.37 4.21
C HIS A 56 -2.24 -15.81 4.41
N HIS A 57 -1.09 -15.97 5.06
CA HIS A 57 -0.50 -17.28 5.33
C HIS A 57 -0.97 -17.83 6.68
N LEU A 58 -2.05 -18.63 6.69
CA LEU A 58 -2.41 -19.45 7.85
C LEU A 58 -2.42 -20.95 7.54
N THR A 59 -1.68 -21.66 8.40
CA THR A 59 -1.53 -23.10 8.69
C THR A 59 -0.82 -24.02 7.66
N PRO A 60 0.30 -24.68 8.04
CA PRO A 60 1.04 -25.59 7.17
C PRO A 60 0.59 -27.06 7.21
N ASP A 61 -0.55 -27.44 7.83
CA ASP A 61 -0.81 -28.89 8.05
C ASP A 61 -1.86 -29.54 7.14
N LEU A 62 -2.46 -28.81 6.20
CA LEU A 62 -3.28 -29.41 5.15
C LEU A 62 -3.17 -28.53 3.92
N GLN A 63 -2.35 -28.87 2.94
CA GLN A 63 -2.44 -28.31 1.60
C GLN A 63 -3.81 -28.66 0.98
N PRO A 64 -4.68 -27.68 0.63
CA PRO A 64 -5.75 -27.89 -0.33
C PRO A 64 -5.38 -27.15 -1.64
N PRO A 65 -5.89 -27.57 -2.81
CA PRO A 65 -5.49 -27.05 -4.13
C PRO A 65 -5.91 -25.59 -4.43
N PHE A 66 -6.33 -24.82 -3.42
CA PHE A 66 -6.73 -23.42 -3.55
C PHE A 66 -6.13 -22.61 -2.40
N SER A 67 -4.92 -22.05 -2.60
CA SER A 67 -4.44 -20.92 -1.79
C SER A 67 -5.56 -19.88 -1.72
N ARG A 68 -6.14 -19.66 -0.55
CA ARG A 68 -7.26 -18.73 -0.38
C ARG A 68 -6.74 -17.32 -0.68
N ARG A 69 -7.27 -16.73 -1.75
CA ARG A 69 -6.86 -15.43 -2.30
C ARG A 69 -7.61 -14.33 -1.56
N LEU A 70 -7.01 -13.17 -1.31
CA LEU A 70 -7.68 -12.06 -0.63
C LEU A 70 -8.91 -11.59 -1.45
N THR A 71 -10.08 -11.58 -0.81
CA THR A 71 -11.39 -11.23 -1.41
C THR A 71 -12.07 -10.01 -0.75
N SER A 72 -11.46 -9.41 0.29
CA SER A 72 -11.94 -8.20 0.94
C SER A 72 -10.79 -7.28 1.34
N LEU A 73 -10.89 -5.99 1.01
CA LEU A 73 -9.91 -4.94 1.37
C LEU A 73 -10.18 -4.32 2.75
N VAL A 74 -11.35 -4.55 3.34
CA VAL A 74 -11.88 -3.79 4.50
C VAL A 74 -11.05 -3.99 5.78
N VAL A 75 -10.18 -4.99 5.80
CA VAL A 75 -9.35 -5.36 6.94
C VAL A 75 -7.95 -4.73 6.88
N CYS A 76 -7.62 -3.96 5.85
CA CYS A 76 -6.25 -3.46 5.66
C CYS A 76 -6.07 -2.05 6.27
N PRO A 77 -5.00 -1.75 7.05
CA PRO A 77 -4.77 -0.42 7.66
C PRO A 77 -4.75 0.73 6.65
N LEU A 78 -4.21 0.50 5.44
CA LEU A 78 -4.21 1.50 4.37
C LEU A 78 -5.63 1.77 3.85
N TYR A 79 -6.47 0.75 3.78
CA TYR A 79 -7.87 0.90 3.41
C TYR A 79 -8.67 1.63 4.50
N ILE A 80 -8.48 1.24 5.76
CA ILE A 80 -9.14 1.84 6.92
C ILE A 80 -8.84 3.35 6.95
N SER A 81 -7.57 3.74 6.85
CA SER A 81 -7.20 5.16 6.85
C SER A 81 -7.84 5.96 5.69
N ALA A 82 -8.07 5.36 4.51
CA ALA A 82 -8.85 6.00 3.45
C ALA A 82 -10.35 6.11 3.81
N ALA A 83 -10.96 5.03 4.32
CA ALA A 83 -12.38 5.00 4.67
C ALA A 83 -12.75 6.03 5.76
N TYR A 84 -11.82 6.34 6.67
CA TYR A 84 -11.96 7.34 7.73
C TYR A 84 -11.28 8.68 7.42
N HIS A 85 -10.82 8.90 6.18
CA HIS A 85 -10.21 10.16 5.75
C HIS A 85 -8.96 10.61 6.55
N ASN A 86 -8.22 9.65 7.12
CA ASN A 86 -7.01 9.89 7.89
C ASN A 86 -5.77 10.02 6.98
N LEU A 87 -5.65 11.14 6.26
CA LEU A 87 -4.62 11.38 5.24
C LEU A 87 -3.18 11.19 5.76
N GLN A 88 -2.88 11.67 6.97
CA GLN A 88 -1.54 11.57 7.53
C GLN A 88 -1.16 10.12 7.88
N CYS A 89 -2.12 9.34 8.40
CA CYS A 89 -1.92 7.91 8.64
C CYS A 89 -1.72 7.16 7.31
N PHE A 90 -2.54 7.48 6.30
CA PHE A 90 -2.43 6.92 4.95
C PHE A 90 -1.04 7.18 4.34
N LYS A 91 -0.54 8.42 4.43
CA LYS A 91 0.80 8.80 3.99
C LYS A 91 1.89 8.02 4.75
N LEU A 92 1.78 7.94 6.08
CA LEU A 92 2.77 7.26 6.91
C LEU A 92 2.84 5.75 6.60
N LEU A 93 1.70 5.10 6.39
CA LEU A 93 1.64 3.68 5.98
C LEU A 93 2.32 3.45 4.62
N LEU A 94 2.09 4.34 3.64
CA LEU A 94 2.77 4.31 2.34
C LEU A 94 4.29 4.53 2.47
N GLN A 95 4.72 5.48 3.31
CA GLN A 95 6.12 5.72 3.62
C GLN A 95 6.79 4.51 4.27
N ALA A 96 6.05 3.76 5.10
CA ALA A 96 6.48 2.49 5.69
C ALA A 96 6.54 1.32 4.69
N GLY A 97 6.04 1.51 3.46
CA GLY A 97 6.13 0.52 2.39
C GLY A 97 4.86 -0.31 2.19
N ALA A 98 3.70 0.16 2.68
CA ALA A 98 2.41 -0.43 2.36
C ALA A 98 2.21 -0.55 0.84
N ASN A 99 1.72 -1.70 0.38
CA ASN A 99 1.40 -1.92 -1.02
C ASN A 99 0.21 -1.03 -1.44
N PRO A 100 0.40 -0.06 -2.35
CA PRO A 100 -0.65 0.90 -2.72
C PRO A 100 -1.77 0.29 -3.57
N ASP A 101 -1.65 -0.96 -4.04
CA ASP A 101 -2.66 -1.59 -4.88
C ASP A 101 -3.73 -2.32 -4.06
N PHE A 102 -3.30 -3.18 -3.14
CA PHE A 102 -4.18 -4.05 -2.37
C PHE A 102 -3.84 -4.13 -0.88
N ASN A 103 -2.72 -3.54 -0.46
CA ASN A 103 -2.21 -3.64 0.91
C ASN A 103 -2.15 -5.10 1.42
N CYS A 104 -1.62 -6.02 0.60
CA CYS A 104 -1.50 -7.45 0.90
C CYS A 104 -0.22 -8.08 0.35
N ASN A 105 0.28 -9.10 1.04
CA ASN A 105 1.35 -9.98 0.56
C ASN A 105 0.74 -11.21 -0.13
N GLY A 106 0.98 -11.36 -1.44
CA GLY A 106 0.54 -12.53 -2.21
C GLY A 106 -0.54 -12.26 -3.26
N PRO A 107 -1.04 -13.33 -3.92
CA PRO A 107 -1.93 -13.20 -5.06
C PRO A 107 -3.35 -12.78 -4.62
N VAL A 108 -3.88 -11.74 -5.27
CA VAL A 108 -5.24 -11.23 -5.05
C VAL A 108 -6.20 -11.77 -6.11
N ASN A 109 -7.39 -12.23 -5.69
CA ASN A 109 -8.43 -12.62 -6.63
C ASN A 109 -9.36 -11.45 -6.96
N THR A 110 -9.04 -10.74 -8.03
CA THR A 110 -9.88 -9.62 -8.52
C THR A 110 -11.27 -10.05 -9.00
N GLN A 111 -11.52 -11.34 -9.23
CA GLN A 111 -12.82 -11.88 -9.64
C GLN A 111 -13.73 -12.24 -8.44
N GLY A 112 -13.16 -12.40 -7.24
CA GLY A 112 -13.89 -12.80 -6.04
C GLY A 112 -14.48 -11.65 -5.23
N PHE A 113 -14.22 -10.39 -5.60
CA PHE A 113 -14.79 -9.24 -4.92
C PHE A 113 -16.29 -9.14 -5.20
N TYR A 114 -17.08 -8.92 -4.15
CA TYR A 114 -18.51 -8.70 -4.27
C TYR A 114 -18.82 -7.51 -5.19
N ARG A 115 -19.88 -7.60 -5.99
CA ARG A 115 -20.36 -6.46 -6.78
C ARG A 115 -20.63 -5.29 -5.85
N GLY A 116 -19.95 -4.16 -6.08
CA GLY A 116 -20.08 -2.97 -5.25
C GLY A 116 -18.97 -2.79 -4.21
N SER A 117 -18.17 -3.81 -3.92
CA SER A 117 -16.94 -3.65 -3.14
C SER A 117 -15.84 -2.98 -3.98
N PRO A 118 -14.93 -2.22 -3.35
CA PRO A 118 -13.75 -1.70 -4.03
C PRO A 118 -12.82 -2.84 -4.41
N GLY A 119 -12.35 -2.83 -5.65
CA GLY A 119 -11.46 -3.87 -6.20
C GLY A 119 -9.97 -3.64 -5.92
N CYS A 120 -9.58 -2.42 -5.56
CA CYS A 120 -8.22 -2.03 -5.17
C CYS A 120 -8.29 -0.79 -4.26
N VAL A 121 -7.16 -0.38 -3.66
CA VAL A 121 -7.10 0.79 -2.76
C VAL A 121 -7.48 2.08 -3.48
N MET A 122 -7.07 2.26 -4.75
CA MET A 122 -7.49 3.43 -5.54
C MET A 122 -9.00 3.49 -5.75
N ASP A 123 -9.65 2.34 -6.02
CA ASP A 123 -11.11 2.26 -6.15
C ASP A 123 -11.80 2.56 -4.80
N ALA A 124 -11.19 2.17 -3.68
CA ALA A 124 -11.66 2.52 -2.34
C ALA A 124 -11.62 4.04 -2.09
N VAL A 125 -10.48 4.68 -2.35
CA VAL A 125 -10.27 6.13 -2.20
C VAL A 125 -11.33 6.92 -2.97
N LEU A 126 -11.58 6.55 -4.23
CA LEU A 126 -12.59 7.20 -5.06
C LEU A 126 -14.01 6.98 -4.52
N ARG A 127 -14.36 5.76 -4.10
CA ARG A 127 -15.71 5.43 -3.60
C ARG A 127 -16.03 6.01 -2.23
N HIS A 128 -15.03 6.20 -1.38
CA HIS A 128 -15.20 6.82 -0.07
C HIS A 128 -15.36 8.34 -0.16
N GLY A 129 -15.05 8.93 -1.33
CA GLY A 129 -15.09 10.38 -1.53
C GLY A 129 -13.88 11.08 -0.89
N CYS A 130 -12.74 10.41 -0.86
CA CYS A 130 -11.51 10.98 -0.34
C CYS A 130 -11.05 12.18 -1.20
N GLU A 131 -10.34 13.11 -0.56
CA GLU A 131 -9.72 14.26 -1.21
C GLU A 131 -8.68 13.84 -2.25
N ALA A 132 -8.42 14.74 -3.21
CA ALA A 132 -7.42 14.55 -4.26
C ALA A 132 -6.02 14.19 -3.73
N ALA A 133 -5.68 14.62 -2.51
CA ALA A 133 -4.42 14.27 -1.85
C ALA A 133 -4.20 12.76 -1.71
N PHE A 134 -5.24 11.96 -1.46
CA PHE A 134 -5.13 10.50 -1.37
C PHE A 134 -4.78 9.89 -2.74
N VAL A 135 -5.41 10.39 -3.80
CA VAL A 135 -5.14 9.95 -5.18
C VAL A 135 -3.71 10.29 -5.56
N SER A 136 -3.27 11.52 -5.29
CA SER A 136 -1.90 11.97 -5.53
C SER A 136 -0.88 11.08 -4.80
N LEU A 137 -1.10 10.76 -3.53
CA LEU A 137 -0.23 9.85 -2.77
C LEU A 137 -0.18 8.46 -3.41
N LEU A 138 -1.31 7.86 -3.74
CA LEU A 138 -1.31 6.54 -4.40
C LEU A 138 -0.55 6.56 -5.73
N VAL A 139 -0.72 7.61 -6.53
CA VAL A 139 0.02 7.78 -7.79
C VAL A 139 1.52 7.91 -7.53
N GLU A 140 1.89 8.73 -6.54
CA GLU A 140 3.28 9.00 -6.16
C GLU A 140 3.98 7.70 -5.71
N PHE A 141 3.31 6.91 -4.86
CA PHE A 141 3.82 5.65 -4.31
C PHE A 141 3.73 4.45 -5.26
N GLY A 142 3.23 4.66 -6.47
CA GLY A 142 3.37 3.68 -7.54
C GLY A 142 2.15 2.79 -7.77
N ALA A 143 0.94 3.17 -7.32
CA ALA A 143 -0.28 2.40 -7.54
C ALA A 143 -0.52 2.08 -9.02
N ASN A 144 -1.05 0.91 -9.32
CA ASN A 144 -1.45 0.52 -10.66
C ASN A 144 -2.87 1.02 -10.95
N LEU A 145 -2.96 2.11 -11.70
CA LEU A 145 -4.24 2.77 -12.01
C LEU A 145 -5.15 1.92 -12.90
N ASN A 146 -4.60 0.94 -13.63
CA ASN A 146 -5.37 0.04 -14.49
C ASN A 146 -6.20 -0.98 -13.70
N LEU A 147 -5.98 -1.10 -12.38
CA LEU A 147 -6.80 -1.94 -11.51
C LEU A 147 -8.21 -1.36 -11.31
N VAL A 148 -8.38 -0.05 -11.51
CA VAL A 148 -9.66 0.63 -11.37
C VAL A 148 -10.49 0.43 -12.63
N LYS A 149 -11.50 -0.46 -12.56
CA LYS A 149 -12.40 -0.79 -13.68
C LYS A 149 -13.64 0.13 -13.76
N TRP A 150 -13.49 1.39 -13.36
CA TRP A 150 -14.59 2.34 -13.18
C TRP A 150 -15.40 2.61 -14.46
N GLU A 151 -14.79 2.43 -15.63
CA GLU A 151 -15.37 2.72 -16.95
C GLU A 151 -16.50 1.77 -17.39
N SER A 152 -16.70 0.63 -16.70
CA SER A 152 -17.66 -0.40 -17.14
C SER A 152 -19.04 -0.33 -16.48
N LEU A 153 -19.28 0.63 -15.58
CA LEU A 153 -20.50 0.67 -14.77
C LEU A 153 -21.19 2.01 -15.00
N GLY A 154 -22.20 1.98 -15.86
CA GLY A 154 -23.01 3.12 -16.27
C GLY A 154 -23.72 3.84 -15.10
N PRO A 155 -24.47 4.92 -15.42
CA PRO A 155 -25.06 5.87 -14.46
C PRO A 155 -26.05 5.27 -13.43
N GLU A 156 -26.33 3.97 -13.48
CA GLU A 156 -27.36 3.28 -12.70
C GLU A 156 -26.83 2.57 -11.43
N ALA A 157 -25.57 2.75 -11.05
CA ALA A 157 -25.03 2.20 -9.79
C ALA A 157 -25.55 2.98 -8.56
N ARG A 158 -26.84 2.78 -8.25
CA ARG A 158 -27.53 3.30 -7.07
C ARG A 158 -26.72 2.95 -5.80
N GLY A 159 -26.41 3.96 -4.99
CA GLY A 159 -25.74 3.81 -3.69
C GLY A 159 -24.28 4.27 -3.61
N ARG A 160 -23.69 4.80 -4.69
CA ARG A 160 -22.35 5.41 -4.59
C ARG A 160 -22.42 6.78 -3.93
N ARG A 161 -21.59 6.99 -2.89
CA ARG A 161 -21.26 8.35 -2.41
C ARG A 161 -20.76 9.16 -3.60
N LYS A 162 -21.11 10.44 -3.64
CA LYS A 162 -20.65 11.38 -4.67
C LYS A 162 -19.11 11.36 -4.63
N VAL A 163 -18.49 10.81 -5.68
CA VAL A 163 -17.04 10.86 -5.84
C VAL A 163 -16.62 12.32 -5.84
N ASP A 164 -15.54 12.63 -5.13
CA ASP A 164 -14.98 13.96 -5.14
C ASP A 164 -14.52 14.32 -6.57
N PRO A 165 -15.01 15.44 -7.16
CA PRO A 165 -14.74 15.77 -8.55
C PRO A 165 -13.26 16.09 -8.79
N GLU A 166 -12.57 16.67 -7.80
CA GLU A 166 -11.15 17.00 -7.89
C GLU A 166 -10.30 15.72 -7.85
N ALA A 167 -10.59 14.80 -6.94
CA ALA A 167 -9.94 13.49 -6.86
C ALA A 167 -10.12 12.69 -8.16
N LEU A 168 -11.32 12.73 -8.74
CA LEU A 168 -11.60 12.08 -10.03
C LEU A 168 -10.81 12.72 -11.17
N GLN A 169 -10.66 14.05 -11.17
CA GLN A 169 -9.88 14.77 -12.17
C GLN A 169 -8.38 14.40 -12.08
N VAL A 170 -7.80 14.44 -10.89
CA VAL A 170 -6.40 14.03 -10.64
C VAL A 170 -6.17 12.58 -11.04
N PHE A 171 -7.12 11.69 -10.76
CA PHE A 171 -7.03 10.28 -11.18
C PHE A 171 -7.00 10.12 -12.71
N LYS A 172 -7.86 10.86 -13.43
CA LYS A 172 -7.91 10.82 -14.90
C LYS A 172 -6.63 11.37 -15.52
N GLU A 173 -6.11 12.48 -15.00
CA GLU A 173 -4.84 13.07 -15.43
C GLU A 173 -3.67 12.12 -15.20
N ALA A 174 -3.62 11.49 -14.03
CA ALA A 174 -2.58 10.51 -13.71
C ALA A 174 -2.64 9.25 -14.60
N ARG A 175 -3.80 8.94 -15.21
CA ARG A 175 -3.94 7.85 -16.18
C ARG A 175 -3.57 8.26 -17.61
N SER A 176 -3.72 9.53 -17.98
CA SER A 176 -3.42 10.00 -19.32
C SER A 176 -1.95 10.33 -19.53
N VAL A 177 -1.20 10.61 -18.45
CA VAL A 177 0.20 11.02 -18.52
C VAL A 177 1.11 9.94 -17.92
N PRO A 178 2.18 9.50 -18.61
CA PRO A 178 3.15 8.59 -18.03
C PRO A 178 3.88 9.25 -16.85
N ARG A 179 4.16 8.48 -15.81
CA ARG A 179 4.90 8.98 -14.65
C ARG A 179 6.30 9.42 -15.04
N ALA A 180 6.77 10.48 -14.39
CA ALA A 180 8.16 10.93 -14.52
C ALA A 180 9.13 9.78 -14.19
N LEU A 181 10.23 9.69 -14.96
CA LEU A 181 11.24 8.65 -14.78
C LEU A 181 11.79 8.63 -13.34
N LEU A 182 12.00 9.81 -12.74
CA LEU A 182 12.44 9.91 -11.34
C LEU A 182 11.48 9.18 -10.38
N ASN A 183 10.17 9.35 -10.57
CA ASN A 183 9.19 8.68 -9.72
C ASN A 183 9.22 7.16 -9.93
N LEU A 184 9.34 6.71 -11.19
CA LEU A 184 9.49 5.29 -11.50
C LEU A 184 10.76 4.69 -10.86
N CYS A 185 11.88 5.42 -10.91
CA CYS A 185 13.12 5.02 -10.25
C CYS A 185 12.95 4.92 -8.73
N ARG A 186 12.31 5.91 -8.09
CA ARG A 186 12.02 5.87 -6.65
C ARG A 186 11.22 4.65 -6.25
N VAL A 187 10.13 4.40 -6.96
CA VAL A 187 9.25 3.24 -6.71
C VAL A 187 10.01 1.94 -6.94
N ALA A 188 10.80 1.84 -8.01
CA ALA A 188 11.59 0.64 -8.31
C ALA A 188 12.64 0.35 -7.24
N VAL A 189 13.39 1.37 -6.79
CA VAL A 189 14.39 1.23 -5.72
C VAL A 189 13.73 0.80 -4.42
N ARG A 190 12.63 1.46 -4.01
CA ARG A 190 11.90 1.09 -2.79
C ARG A 190 11.33 -0.32 -2.84
N ARG A 191 10.79 -0.75 -3.99
CA ARG A 191 10.32 -2.14 -4.19
C ARG A 191 11.46 -3.15 -4.14
N ALA A 192 12.62 -2.81 -4.69
CA ALA A 192 13.81 -3.68 -4.65
C ALA A 192 14.38 -3.82 -3.22
N LEU A 193 14.39 -2.73 -2.45
CA LEU A 193 14.72 -2.78 -1.02
C LEU A 193 13.67 -3.62 -0.27
N GLY A 194 12.39 -3.41 -0.56
CA GLY A 194 11.30 -3.98 0.22
C GLY A 194 11.09 -3.23 1.54
N LYS A 195 9.87 -3.29 2.08
CA LYS A 195 9.44 -2.51 3.26
C LYS A 195 10.36 -2.65 4.47
N TYR A 196 10.82 -3.87 4.75
CA TYR A 196 11.72 -4.18 5.88
C TYR A 196 13.06 -3.45 5.82
N ARG A 197 13.55 -3.11 4.61
CA ARG A 197 14.87 -2.51 4.40
C ARG A 197 14.81 -1.02 4.07
N LEU A 198 13.62 -0.40 4.06
CA LEU A 198 13.50 1.04 3.81
C LEU A 198 14.23 1.89 4.86
N HIS A 199 14.31 1.41 6.10
CA HIS A 199 15.08 2.08 7.16
C HIS A 199 16.60 2.11 6.90
N LEU A 200 17.10 1.33 5.94
CA LEU A 200 18.50 1.31 5.52
C LEU A 200 18.81 2.31 4.40
N ILE A 201 17.83 3.04 3.86
CA ILE A 201 18.08 4.07 2.83
C ILE A 201 19.19 5.06 3.25
N PRO A 202 19.27 5.53 4.52
CA PRO A 202 20.35 6.42 4.95
C PRO A 202 21.77 5.84 4.82
N SER A 203 21.92 4.51 4.87
CA SER A 203 23.22 3.83 4.77
C SER A 203 23.63 3.52 3.33
N LEU A 204 22.78 3.79 2.34
CA LEU A 204 23.13 3.62 0.94
C LEU A 204 24.27 4.59 0.54
N PRO A 205 25.22 4.16 -0.33
CA PRO A 205 26.29 5.00 -0.84
C PRO A 205 25.77 5.97 -1.92
N LEU A 206 24.81 6.81 -1.55
CA LEU A 206 24.13 7.79 -2.41
C LEU A 206 24.25 9.19 -1.80
N PRO A 207 24.14 10.26 -2.62
CA PRO A 207 24.05 11.63 -2.09
C PRO A 207 22.78 11.86 -1.24
N ASP A 208 22.87 12.73 -0.23
CA ASP A 208 21.75 13.03 0.68
C ASP A 208 20.46 13.50 -0.02
N PRO A 209 20.50 14.32 -1.09
CA PRO A 209 19.28 14.67 -1.83
C PRO A 209 18.56 13.44 -2.39
N VAL A 210 19.30 12.42 -2.83
CA VAL A 210 18.72 11.18 -3.36
C VAL A 210 18.15 10.33 -2.23
N LYS A 211 18.81 10.29 -1.06
CA LYS A 211 18.29 9.60 0.13
C LYS A 211 16.96 10.20 0.58
N LYS A 212 16.89 11.53 0.70
CA LYS A 212 15.66 12.27 1.04
C LYS A 212 14.54 12.02 0.03
N PHE A 213 14.89 12.07 -1.26
CA PHE A 213 13.96 11.73 -2.34
C PHE A 213 13.37 10.31 -2.19
N LEU A 214 14.19 9.30 -1.86
CA LEU A 214 13.76 7.92 -1.63
C LEU A 214 12.93 7.74 -0.34
N LEU A 215 13.12 8.61 0.66
CA LEU A 215 12.39 8.63 1.93
C LEU A 215 11.09 9.43 1.88
N TYR A 216 10.83 10.19 0.81
CA TYR A 216 9.73 11.16 0.72
C TYR A 216 9.86 12.29 1.76
N GLU A 217 11.09 12.81 1.90
CA GLU A 217 11.49 13.92 2.77
C GLU A 217 11.99 15.13 1.98
#